data_AF-A0A7Y3EGC1-F1
#
_entry.id   AF-A0A7Y3EGC1-F1
#
_cell.length_a   1.000
_cell.length_b   1.000
_cell.length_c   1.000
_cell.angle_alpha   90.00
_cell.angle_beta   90.00
_cell.angle_gamma   90.00
#
_symmetry.space_group_name_H-M   'P 1'
#
loop_
_entity.id
_entity.type
_entity.pdbx_description
1 polymer ?
#
loop_
_entity_poly.entity_id
_entity_poly.type
_entity_poly.pdbx_seq_one_letter_code
_entity_poly.pdbx_strand_id
1 'polypeptide(L)'
;MKRTVTFFSVIGLVMMMMLFLILIGCQKKQPQVNINQDAIEEAGGGEFETVYWYVKAFNPQGQLLNVMAVDEGGHTYEVKAIQDSDQTSVMDVKAFVNNKILPVKVLVSLDKYLPVKAIDEDGTILDVKAFTADGQKLDVKGTRQSGNIIHLNVVDEEGLLYNIEAISPKGWINDVKGIKMLKEPIEMTINGVDVYAHIKSIPQQY
;
A
#
# COMPACT_ATOMS: atom_id res chain seq x y z
N MET A 1 28.94 23.46 -89.36
CA MET A 1 28.02 22.61 -90.11
C MET A 1 27.61 21.44 -89.22
N LYS A 2 26.29 21.26 -89.03
CA LYS A 2 25.55 20.10 -88.49
C LYS A 2 25.88 19.51 -87.09
N ARG A 3 24.81 19.47 -86.29
CA ARG A 3 24.59 18.66 -85.09
C ARG A 3 24.76 17.17 -85.36
N THR A 4 25.24 16.44 -84.34
CA THR A 4 24.75 15.11 -84.01
C THR A 4 24.54 15.03 -82.51
N VAL A 5 23.36 14.56 -82.15
CA VAL A 5 22.76 14.54 -80.82
C VAL A 5 22.84 13.10 -80.30
N THR A 6 22.67 12.94 -78.99
CA THR A 6 22.14 11.75 -78.28
C THR A 6 22.96 10.47 -78.32
N PHE A 7 23.48 10.07 -77.15
CA PHE A 7 23.36 8.65 -76.75
C PHE A 7 23.39 8.42 -75.21
N PHE A 8 23.84 9.38 -74.39
CA PHE A 8 24.00 9.15 -72.94
C PHE A 8 22.92 9.74 -72.01
N SER A 9 21.91 10.46 -72.53
CA SER A 9 20.97 11.21 -71.68
C SER A 9 19.71 10.45 -71.27
N VAL A 10 19.40 9.28 -71.86
CA VAL A 10 18.10 8.62 -71.64
C VAL A 10 18.17 7.56 -70.54
N ILE A 11 19.30 6.87 -70.36
CA ILE A 11 19.43 5.81 -69.35
C ILE A 11 19.50 6.40 -67.92
N GLY A 12 20.18 7.54 -67.75
CA GLY A 12 20.23 8.25 -66.46
C GLY A 12 18.88 8.83 -66.01
N LEU A 13 18.02 9.21 -66.96
CA LEU A 13 16.70 9.77 -66.65
C LEU A 13 15.70 8.70 -66.19
N VAL A 14 15.77 7.48 -66.78
CA VAL A 14 14.88 6.36 -66.43
C VAL A 14 15.26 5.76 -65.08
N MET A 15 16.56 5.69 -64.74
CA MET A 15 17.01 5.18 -63.44
C MET A 15 16.72 6.16 -62.28
N MET A 16 16.65 7.47 -62.56
CA MET A 16 16.28 8.48 -61.56
C MET A 16 14.76 8.64 -61.37
N MET A 17 13.94 8.15 -62.32
CA MET A 17 12.47 8.11 -62.18
C MET A 17 11.96 6.87 -61.44
N MET A 18 12.71 5.76 -61.40
CA MET A 18 12.36 4.59 -60.58
C MET A 18 12.69 4.77 -59.09
N LEU A 19 13.63 5.64 -58.72
CA LEU A 19 13.95 5.92 -57.32
C LEU A 19 12.95 6.89 -56.64
N PHE A 20 12.17 7.64 -57.42
CA PHE A 20 11.17 8.58 -56.88
C PHE A 20 9.80 7.95 -56.59
N LEU A 21 9.54 6.73 -57.06
CA LEU A 21 8.26 6.03 -56.83
C LEU A 21 8.21 5.24 -55.50
N ILE A 22 9.30 5.18 -54.74
CA ILE A 22 9.35 4.47 -53.44
C ILE A 22 9.02 5.41 -52.25
N LEU A 23 8.90 6.72 -52.46
CA LEU A 23 8.60 7.68 -51.38
C LEU A 23 7.11 8.02 -51.22
N ILE A 24 6.20 7.39 -51.96
CA ILE A 24 4.75 7.55 -51.76
C ILE A 24 4.22 6.29 -51.08
N GLY A 25 4.61 6.10 -49.81
CA GLY A 25 4.18 4.99 -48.99
C GLY A 25 4.02 5.44 -47.54
N CYS A 26 2.77 5.57 -47.11
CA CYS A 26 2.31 5.94 -45.76
C CYS A 26 2.59 7.38 -45.32
N GLN A 27 1.80 8.33 -45.82
CA GLN A 27 1.28 9.34 -44.89
C GLN A 27 0.36 8.60 -43.92
N LYS A 28 0.89 8.21 -42.75
CA LYS A 28 0.04 7.93 -41.60
C LYS A 28 -0.77 9.20 -41.36
N LYS A 29 -2.08 9.14 -41.62
CA LYS A 29 -3.02 10.10 -41.04
C LYS A 29 -2.68 10.12 -39.55
N GLN A 30 -2.21 11.25 -39.04
CA GLN A 30 -2.24 11.44 -37.59
C GLN A 30 -3.71 11.26 -37.19
N PRO A 31 -4.01 10.37 -36.23
CA PRO A 31 -5.37 10.27 -35.74
C PRO A 31 -5.72 11.64 -35.18
N GLN A 32 -6.71 12.30 -35.77
CA GLN A 32 -7.33 13.44 -35.13
C GLN A 32 -8.09 12.87 -33.94
N VAL A 33 -7.54 13.09 -32.75
CA VAL A 33 -8.24 12.83 -31.49
C VAL A 33 -9.44 13.75 -31.46
N ASN A 34 -10.59 13.23 -31.87
CA ASN A 34 -11.86 13.88 -31.62
C ASN A 34 -12.24 13.51 -30.19
N ILE A 35 -12.07 14.44 -29.27
CA ILE A 35 -12.24 14.29 -27.81
C ILE A 35 -13.65 13.84 -27.36
N ASN A 36 -14.54 13.53 -28.29
CA ASN A 36 -15.92 13.17 -28.02
C ASN A 36 -16.33 11.80 -28.57
N GLN A 37 -15.42 11.02 -29.19
CA GLN A 37 -15.83 9.75 -29.81
C GLN A 37 -14.75 8.69 -29.96
N ASP A 38 -13.81 8.60 -29.04
CA ASP A 38 -13.38 7.28 -28.59
C ASP A 38 -14.28 6.99 -27.41
N ALA A 39 -15.24 6.09 -27.62
CA ALA A 39 -15.99 5.52 -26.52
C ALA A 39 -14.95 5.10 -25.48
N ILE A 40 -15.06 5.72 -24.30
CA ILE A 40 -14.66 5.08 -23.07
C ILE A 40 -15.37 3.72 -23.18
N GLU A 41 -14.65 2.68 -23.61
CA GLU A 41 -14.92 1.37 -23.06
C GLU A 41 -14.86 1.65 -21.56
N GLU A 42 -16.02 1.76 -20.95
CA GLU A 42 -16.14 1.70 -19.50
C GLU A 42 -15.41 0.42 -19.14
N ALA A 43 -14.14 0.56 -18.76
CA ALA A 43 -13.42 -0.46 -18.03
C ALA A 43 -14.36 -0.76 -16.86
N GLY A 44 -15.01 -1.93 -16.92
CA GLY A 44 -16.21 -2.24 -16.17
C GLY A 44 -16.13 -1.68 -14.77
N GLY A 45 -16.84 -0.57 -14.54
CA GLY A 45 -16.84 0.19 -13.30
C GLY A 45 -17.67 -0.53 -12.25
N GLY A 46 -17.28 -1.75 -11.89
CA GLY A 46 -17.71 -2.34 -10.65
C GLY A 46 -17.01 -1.59 -9.52
N GLU A 47 -17.80 -0.99 -8.62
CA GLU A 47 -17.28 -0.50 -7.34
C GLU A 47 -16.61 -1.69 -6.63
N PHE A 48 -15.33 -1.56 -6.27
CA PHE A 48 -14.62 -2.62 -5.57
C PHE A 48 -15.23 -2.78 -4.17
N GLU A 49 -15.67 -3.99 -3.84
CA GLU A 49 -16.16 -4.29 -2.49
C GLU A 49 -14.98 -4.35 -1.52
N THR A 50 -14.94 -3.43 -0.56
CA THR A 50 -13.90 -3.39 0.48
C THR A 50 -13.78 -4.73 1.21
N VAL A 51 -12.57 -5.28 1.23
CA VAL A 51 -12.26 -6.52 1.94
C VAL A 51 -11.50 -6.19 3.21
N TYR A 52 -11.95 -6.72 4.35
CA TYR A 52 -11.28 -6.53 5.63
C TYR A 52 -10.47 -7.76 6.03
N TRP A 53 -9.19 -7.54 6.30
CA TRP A 53 -8.25 -8.58 6.72
C TRP A 53 -8.10 -8.54 8.24
N TYR A 54 -8.17 -9.70 8.89
CA TYR A 54 -8.00 -9.80 10.33
C TYR A 54 -6.55 -9.55 10.73
N VAL A 55 -6.30 -8.66 11.68
CA VAL A 55 -4.98 -8.52 12.28
C VAL A 55 -4.84 -9.49 13.45
N LYS A 56 -3.85 -10.37 13.38
CA LYS A 56 -3.57 -11.42 14.37
C LYS A 56 -2.10 -11.42 14.73
N ALA A 57 -1.77 -11.93 15.92
CA ALA A 57 -0.40 -12.24 16.29
C ALA A 57 -0.15 -13.75 16.33
N PHE A 58 1.05 -14.18 15.96
CA PHE A 58 1.46 -15.59 15.93
C PHE A 58 2.31 -15.91 17.14
N ASN A 59 1.76 -16.61 18.12
CA ASN A 59 2.58 -17.06 19.24
C ASN A 59 3.50 -18.23 18.83
N PRO A 60 4.59 -18.48 19.57
CA PRO A 60 5.55 -19.55 19.26
C PRO A 60 4.94 -20.95 19.25
N GLN A 61 3.79 -21.14 19.91
CA GLN A 61 3.04 -22.39 19.96
C GLN A 61 2.08 -22.56 18.76
N GLY A 62 2.08 -21.61 17.81
CA GLY A 62 1.29 -21.66 16.58
C GLY A 62 -0.16 -21.21 16.73
N GLN A 63 -0.54 -20.63 17.86
CA GLN A 63 -1.87 -20.06 18.09
C GLN A 63 -1.93 -18.61 17.58
N LEU A 64 -3.10 -18.26 17.01
CA LEU A 64 -3.40 -16.91 16.57
C LEU A 64 -4.07 -16.13 17.70
N LEU A 65 -3.44 -15.03 18.11
CA LEU A 65 -3.98 -14.11 19.10
C LEU A 65 -4.73 -12.97 18.40
N ASN A 66 -5.89 -12.59 18.92
CA ASN A 66 -6.63 -11.45 18.40
C ASN A 66 -5.92 -10.15 18.77
N VAL A 67 -5.62 -9.29 17.80
CA VAL A 67 -5.13 -7.93 18.06
C VAL A 67 -6.30 -6.97 17.97
N MET A 68 -6.56 -6.25 19.06
CA MET A 68 -7.73 -5.39 19.22
C MET A 68 -7.32 -4.04 19.82
N ALA A 69 -8.09 -3.00 19.52
CA ALA A 69 -8.02 -1.74 20.27
C ALA A 69 -8.86 -1.86 21.55
N VAL A 70 -8.45 -1.18 22.61
CA VAL A 70 -9.03 -1.26 23.96
C VAL A 70 -9.14 0.16 24.51
N ASP A 71 -10.35 0.56 24.90
CA ASP A 71 -10.57 1.84 25.57
C ASP A 71 -10.26 1.78 27.07
N GLU A 72 -10.32 2.94 27.74
CA GLU A 72 -10.10 3.03 29.20
C GLU A 72 -11.14 2.24 30.01
N GLY A 73 -12.36 2.06 29.47
CA GLY A 73 -13.41 1.25 30.07
C GLY A 73 -13.21 -0.27 29.90
N GLY A 74 -12.20 -0.67 29.11
CA GLY A 74 -11.89 -2.06 28.81
C GLY A 74 -12.71 -2.67 27.67
N HIS A 75 -13.53 -1.89 26.95
CA HIS A 75 -14.22 -2.36 25.75
C HIS A 75 -13.20 -2.61 24.65
N THR A 76 -13.46 -3.64 23.83
CA THR A 76 -12.56 -4.07 22.77
C THR A 76 -13.17 -3.83 21.41
N TYR A 77 -12.31 -3.46 20.47
CA TYR A 77 -12.68 -3.04 19.12
C TYR A 77 -11.78 -3.71 18.09
N GLU A 78 -12.38 -4.15 16.99
CA GLU A 78 -11.63 -4.87 15.96
C GLU A 78 -10.56 -3.98 15.32
N VAL A 79 -9.37 -4.55 15.12
CA VAL A 79 -8.32 -3.96 14.29
C VAL A 79 -8.21 -4.78 13.01
N LYS A 80 -8.34 -4.11 11.87
CA LYS A 80 -8.31 -4.76 10.55
C LYS A 80 -7.42 -3.99 9.58
N ALA A 81 -6.82 -4.71 8.65
CA ALA A 81 -6.28 -4.09 7.44
C ALA A 81 -7.41 -3.95 6.40
N ILE A 82 -7.43 -2.82 5.70
CA ILE A 82 -8.48 -2.45 4.75
C ILE A 82 -7.93 -2.57 3.33
N GLN A 83 -8.53 -3.45 2.55
CA GLN A 83 -8.31 -3.56 1.11
C GLN A 83 -9.47 -2.85 0.41
N ASP A 84 -9.20 -1.73 -0.24
CA ASP A 84 -10.17 -0.88 -0.96
C ASP A 84 -10.04 -0.98 -2.48
N SER A 85 -9.14 -1.84 -2.96
CA SER A 85 -8.86 -2.09 -4.36
C SER A 85 -8.34 -3.53 -4.57
N ASP A 86 -8.12 -3.91 -5.82
CA ASP A 86 -7.46 -5.17 -6.18
C ASP A 86 -5.99 -5.25 -5.72
N GLN A 87 -5.38 -4.12 -5.35
CA GLN A 87 -4.00 -4.02 -4.89
C GLN A 87 -3.85 -4.35 -3.38
N THR A 88 -3.04 -5.37 -3.06
CA THR A 88 -2.74 -5.77 -1.66
C THR A 88 -1.36 -5.34 -1.18
N SER A 89 -0.65 -4.49 -1.95
CA SER A 89 0.75 -4.16 -1.71
C SER A 89 1.00 -3.28 -0.48
N VAL A 90 0.06 -2.37 -0.18
CA VAL A 90 0.10 -1.50 0.99
C VAL A 90 -1.34 -1.22 1.40
N MET A 91 -1.75 -1.73 2.55
CA MET A 91 -3.10 -1.55 3.10
C MET A 91 -3.05 -0.81 4.44
N ASP A 92 -4.02 0.06 4.68
CA ASP A 92 -4.16 0.74 5.96
C ASP A 92 -4.63 -0.20 7.06
N VAL A 93 -4.05 -0.08 8.25
CA VAL A 93 -4.51 -0.77 9.46
C VAL A 93 -5.29 0.22 10.35
N LYS A 94 -6.53 -0.12 10.68
CA LYS A 94 -7.47 0.74 11.39
C LYS A 94 -8.21 0.00 12.50
N ALA A 95 -8.68 0.74 13.49
CA ALA A 95 -9.56 0.24 14.54
C ALA A 95 -11.02 0.67 14.27
N PHE A 96 -11.97 -0.23 14.50
CA PHE A 96 -13.40 -0.02 14.24
C PHE A 96 -14.13 0.22 15.56
N VAL A 97 -14.32 1.49 15.93
CA VAL A 97 -14.78 1.92 17.27
C VAL A 97 -16.10 2.65 17.14
N ASN A 98 -17.20 2.07 17.65
CA ASN A 98 -18.52 2.71 17.71
C ASN A 98 -18.93 3.44 16.40
N ASN A 99 -18.92 2.72 15.28
CA ASN A 99 -19.18 3.19 13.91
C ASN A 99 -18.12 4.15 13.31
N LYS A 100 -17.02 4.43 14.02
CA LYS A 100 -15.86 5.17 13.51
C LYS A 100 -14.75 4.24 13.06
N ILE A 101 -13.92 4.72 12.14
CA ILE A 101 -12.69 4.05 11.69
C ILE A 101 -11.50 4.90 12.12
N LEU A 102 -10.81 4.48 13.17
CA LEU A 102 -9.72 5.22 13.79
C LEU A 102 -8.35 4.81 13.21
N PRO A 103 -7.42 5.75 13.00
CA PRO A 103 -6.05 5.41 12.65
C PRO A 103 -5.35 4.65 13.77
N VAL A 104 -4.66 3.57 13.42
CA VAL A 104 -3.72 2.87 14.31
C VAL A 104 -2.31 3.28 13.92
N LYS A 105 -1.52 3.77 14.87
CA LYS A 105 -0.21 4.40 14.65
C LYS A 105 0.82 3.96 15.69
N VAL A 106 2.09 4.11 15.32
CA VAL A 106 3.20 4.09 16.29
C VAL A 106 3.35 5.52 16.79
N LEU A 107 3.32 5.75 18.11
CA LEU A 107 3.48 7.09 18.68
C LEU A 107 4.93 7.38 19.07
N VAL A 108 5.27 8.66 19.16
CA VAL A 108 6.58 9.09 19.66
C VAL A 108 6.71 8.70 21.14
N SER A 109 7.84 8.10 21.50
CA SER A 109 8.19 7.79 22.89
C SER A 109 9.71 7.74 23.07
N LEU A 110 10.16 7.91 24.32
CA LEU A 110 11.55 7.68 24.74
C LEU A 110 11.75 6.28 25.34
N ASP A 111 10.68 5.48 25.43
CA ASP A 111 10.73 4.13 25.97
C ASP A 111 11.51 3.17 25.06
N LYS A 112 11.95 2.05 25.65
CA LYS A 112 12.64 0.97 24.91
C LYS A 112 11.81 0.48 23.72
N TYR A 113 10.50 0.35 23.89
CA TYR A 113 9.59 -0.08 22.83
C TYR A 113 8.55 0.99 22.56
N LEU A 114 8.32 1.28 21.28
CA LEU A 114 7.42 2.34 20.85
C LEU A 114 5.95 1.91 21.03
N PRO A 115 5.09 2.78 21.56
CA PRO A 115 3.68 2.46 21.74
C PRO A 115 2.95 2.36 20.40
N VAL A 116 2.13 1.31 20.25
CA VAL A 116 1.15 1.19 19.17
C VAL A 116 -0.24 1.46 19.72
N LYS A 117 -0.95 2.44 19.15
CA LYS A 117 -2.23 2.93 19.67
C LYS A 117 -3.19 3.28 18.55
N ALA A 118 -4.49 3.25 18.84
CA ALA A 118 -5.49 3.93 18.02
C ALA A 118 -5.73 5.34 18.57
N ILE A 119 -6.06 6.29 17.70
CA ILE A 119 -6.26 7.71 18.04
C ILE A 119 -7.68 8.11 17.63
N ASP A 120 -8.53 8.51 18.58
CA ASP A 120 -9.87 9.03 18.30
C ASP A 120 -9.81 10.49 17.82
N GLU A 121 -10.93 11.00 17.32
CA GLU A 121 -11.10 12.32 16.73
C GLU A 121 -10.83 13.46 17.73
N ASP A 122 -11.00 13.22 19.02
CA ASP A 122 -10.72 14.17 20.10
C ASP A 122 -9.29 14.06 20.67
N GLY A 123 -8.48 13.15 20.11
CA GLY A 123 -7.12 12.87 20.59
C GLY A 123 -7.05 11.80 21.68
N THR A 124 -8.19 11.22 22.09
CA THR A 124 -8.20 10.08 23.02
C THR A 124 -7.41 8.91 22.43
N ILE A 125 -6.57 8.29 23.25
CA ILE A 125 -5.68 7.21 22.84
C ILE A 125 -6.27 5.89 23.34
N LEU A 126 -6.47 4.94 22.44
CA LEU A 126 -6.85 3.58 22.78
C LEU A 126 -5.63 2.67 22.69
N ASP A 127 -5.52 1.78 23.67
CA ASP A 127 -4.49 0.76 23.71
C ASP A 127 -4.68 -0.24 22.56
N VAL A 128 -3.61 -0.70 21.93
CA VAL A 128 -3.67 -1.88 21.04
C VAL A 128 -3.02 -3.05 21.76
N LYS A 129 -3.77 -4.13 21.91
CA LYS A 129 -3.39 -5.31 22.71
C LYS A 129 -3.67 -6.58 21.94
N ALA A 130 -2.89 -7.63 22.22
CA ALA A 130 -3.21 -8.99 21.81
C ALA A 130 -3.89 -9.75 22.95
N PHE A 131 -4.83 -10.62 22.61
CA PHE A 131 -5.61 -11.40 23.56
C PHE A 131 -5.28 -12.88 23.43
N THR A 132 -4.85 -13.47 24.54
CA THR A 132 -4.64 -14.91 24.65
C THR A 132 -5.98 -15.64 24.80
N ALA A 133 -5.97 -16.97 24.66
CA ALA A 133 -7.17 -17.79 24.78
C ALA A 133 -7.79 -17.75 26.20
N ASP A 134 -6.98 -17.52 27.22
CA ASP A 134 -7.38 -17.37 28.63
C ASP A 134 -7.72 -15.90 29.00
N GLY A 135 -7.66 -14.97 28.05
CA GLY A 135 -8.10 -13.58 28.21
C GLY A 135 -7.04 -12.62 28.75
N GLN A 136 -5.78 -13.05 28.88
CA GLN A 136 -4.65 -12.17 29.17
C GLN A 136 -4.47 -11.15 28.04
N LYS A 137 -4.14 -9.91 28.42
CA LYS A 137 -3.88 -8.81 27.50
C LYS A 137 -2.38 -8.59 27.39
N LEU A 138 -1.82 -8.86 26.22
CA LEU A 138 -0.41 -8.66 25.92
C LEU A 138 -0.20 -7.36 25.14
N ASP A 139 0.94 -6.73 25.35
CA ASP A 139 1.25 -5.42 24.80
C ASP A 139 1.66 -5.51 23.33
N VAL A 140 1.09 -4.68 22.46
CA VAL A 140 1.56 -4.52 21.07
C VAL A 140 2.46 -3.29 20.98
N LYS A 141 3.68 -3.47 20.47
CA LYS A 141 4.71 -2.41 20.42
C LYS A 141 5.51 -2.43 19.12
N GLY A 142 6.11 -1.30 18.79
CA GLY A 142 7.24 -1.23 17.87
C GLY A 142 8.54 -1.60 18.60
N THR A 143 9.19 -2.69 18.20
CA THR A 143 10.29 -3.31 18.97
C THR A 143 11.66 -3.12 18.36
N ARG A 144 11.73 -2.99 17.03
CA ARG A 144 12.97 -2.84 16.26
C ARG A 144 12.72 -2.03 15.01
N GLN A 145 13.70 -1.21 14.63
CA GLN A 145 13.68 -0.50 13.36
C GLN A 145 14.76 -1.04 12.41
N SER A 146 14.37 -1.27 11.16
CA SER A 146 15.21 -1.71 10.05
C SER A 146 15.02 -0.73 8.90
N GLY A 147 15.87 0.31 8.84
CA GLY A 147 15.68 1.42 7.90
C GLY A 147 14.35 2.15 8.18
N ASN A 148 13.47 2.19 7.19
CA ASN A 148 12.15 2.84 7.29
C ASN A 148 11.06 1.91 7.85
N ILE A 149 11.38 0.65 8.12
CA ILE A 149 10.43 -0.36 8.61
C ILE A 149 10.59 -0.52 10.11
N ILE A 150 9.48 -0.49 10.84
CA ILE A 150 9.41 -0.80 12.27
C ILE A 150 8.72 -2.15 12.42
N HIS A 151 9.42 -3.08 13.05
CA HIS A 151 8.86 -4.38 13.43
C HIS A 151 7.88 -4.17 14.57
N LEU A 152 6.63 -4.58 14.35
CA LEU A 152 5.60 -4.58 15.36
C LEU A 152 5.47 -5.99 15.92
N ASN A 153 5.46 -6.11 17.23
CA ASN A 153 5.34 -7.37 17.92
C ASN A 153 4.39 -7.27 19.11
N VAL A 154 3.77 -8.39 19.43
CA VAL A 154 3.29 -8.61 20.79
C VAL A 154 4.50 -8.91 21.67
N VAL A 155 4.53 -8.33 22.86
CA VAL A 155 5.54 -8.57 23.88
C VAL A 155 4.84 -9.26 25.06
N ASP A 156 5.27 -10.48 25.38
CA ASP A 156 4.78 -11.18 26.58
C ASP A 156 5.56 -10.76 27.84
N GLU A 157 5.20 -11.36 28.98
CA GLU A 157 5.77 -11.02 30.29
C GLU A 157 7.26 -11.39 30.39
N GLU A 158 7.68 -12.42 29.65
CA GLU A 158 9.08 -12.86 29.53
C GLU A 158 9.87 -12.06 28.47
N GLY A 159 9.21 -11.18 27.73
CA GLY A 159 9.80 -10.33 26.69
C GLY A 159 9.98 -11.02 25.34
N LEU A 160 9.36 -12.18 25.13
CA LEU A 160 9.31 -12.87 23.85
C LEU A 160 8.42 -12.08 22.88
N LEU A 161 8.83 -12.08 21.61
CA LEU A 161 8.25 -11.25 20.58
C LEU A 161 7.46 -12.09 19.59
N TYR A 162 6.17 -11.80 19.44
CA TYR A 162 5.29 -12.51 18.50
C TYR A 162 5.03 -11.62 17.29
N ASN A 163 5.14 -12.18 16.08
CA ASN A 163 4.88 -11.41 14.86
C ASN A 163 3.39 -11.08 14.72
N ILE A 164 3.11 -9.98 14.03
CA ILE A 164 1.76 -9.52 13.73
C ILE A 164 1.56 -9.54 12.22
N GLU A 165 0.49 -10.18 11.79
CA GLU A 165 0.13 -10.33 10.39
C GLU A 165 -1.34 -9.95 10.16
N ALA A 166 -1.64 -9.54 8.94
CA ALA A 166 -2.98 -9.39 8.43
C ALA A 166 -3.33 -10.63 7.60
N ILE A 167 -4.48 -11.24 7.88
CA ILE A 167 -4.96 -12.45 7.23
C ILE A 167 -6.26 -12.15 6.51
N SER A 168 -6.26 -12.29 5.19
CA SER A 168 -7.46 -12.10 4.36
C SER A 168 -8.52 -13.18 4.64
N PRO A 169 -9.80 -12.95 4.29
CA PRO A 169 -10.82 -14.00 4.33
C PRO A 169 -10.48 -15.25 3.51
N LYS A 170 -9.60 -15.11 2.50
CA LYS A 170 -9.14 -16.22 1.65
C LYS A 170 -7.85 -16.89 2.17
N GLY A 171 -7.32 -16.46 3.31
CA GLY A 171 -6.12 -17.01 3.92
C GLY A 171 -4.78 -16.46 3.41
N TRP A 172 -4.79 -15.46 2.52
CA TRP A 172 -3.57 -14.71 2.19
C TRP A 172 -3.06 -13.94 3.40
N ILE A 173 -1.74 -13.84 3.52
CA ILE A 173 -1.06 -13.28 4.69
C ILE A 173 -0.13 -12.15 4.25
N ASN A 174 -0.23 -11.04 4.97
CA ASN A 174 0.67 -9.90 4.86
C ASN A 174 1.26 -9.59 6.24
N ASP A 175 2.51 -9.13 6.25
CA ASP A 175 3.13 -8.54 7.42
C ASP A 175 2.39 -7.27 7.86
N VAL A 176 2.30 -7.02 9.17
CA VAL A 176 1.87 -5.73 9.72
C VAL A 176 3.06 -5.01 10.33
N LYS A 177 3.47 -3.90 9.72
CA LYS A 177 4.67 -3.15 10.10
C LYS A 177 4.37 -1.66 10.29
N GLY A 178 5.21 -1.01 11.08
CA GLY A 178 5.29 0.44 11.07
C GLY A 178 6.12 0.92 9.87
N ILE A 179 5.69 1.98 9.21
CA ILE A 179 6.34 2.60 8.06
C ILE A 179 6.66 4.04 8.42
N LYS A 180 7.96 4.35 8.49
CA LYS A 180 8.51 5.67 8.75
C LYS A 180 8.96 6.29 7.43
N MET A 181 8.39 7.42 7.04
CA MET A 181 8.77 8.09 5.79
C MET A 181 9.76 9.23 6.04
N LEU A 182 9.55 10.00 7.12
CA LEU A 182 10.40 11.14 7.46
C LEU A 182 11.63 10.72 8.27
N LYS A 183 12.69 11.52 8.24
CA LYS A 183 13.88 11.27 9.09
C LYS A 183 13.69 11.82 10.50
N GLU A 184 12.81 12.80 10.62
CA GLU A 184 12.46 13.49 11.85
C GLU A 184 11.70 12.56 12.80
N PRO A 185 11.80 12.74 14.14
CA PRO A 185 11.09 11.89 15.08
C PRO A 185 9.57 11.93 14.93
N ILE A 186 9.01 13.10 14.60
CA ILE A 186 7.57 13.28 14.39
C ILE A 186 7.29 13.10 12.89
N GLU A 187 6.50 12.09 12.55
CA GLU A 187 5.98 11.87 11.19
C GLU A 187 4.84 12.85 10.89
N MET A 188 3.93 13.00 11.86
CA MET A 188 2.81 13.94 11.83
C MET A 188 2.19 14.07 13.23
N THR A 189 1.30 15.04 13.42
CA THR A 189 0.45 15.14 14.61
C THR A 189 -1.01 14.90 14.21
N ILE A 190 -1.71 13.99 14.89
CA ILE A 190 -3.14 13.69 14.68
C ILE A 190 -3.89 14.06 15.95
N ASN A 191 -4.82 15.01 15.89
CA ASN A 191 -5.65 15.42 17.02
C ASN A 191 -4.83 15.72 18.29
N GLY A 192 -3.68 16.37 18.13
CA GLY A 192 -2.76 16.70 19.23
C GLY A 192 -1.81 15.58 19.66
N VAL A 193 -1.86 14.41 19.03
CA VAL A 193 -0.99 13.25 19.33
C VAL A 193 0.12 13.13 18.30
N ASP A 194 1.37 13.15 18.77
CA ASP A 194 2.55 13.00 17.91
C ASP A 194 2.77 11.55 17.47
N VAL A 195 2.72 11.34 16.17
CA VAL A 195 2.87 10.05 15.51
C VAL A 195 4.32 9.88 15.09
N TYR A 196 4.92 8.77 15.49
CA TYR A 196 6.24 8.36 15.04
C TYR A 196 6.19 7.69 13.67
N ALA A 197 5.21 6.82 13.41
CA ALA A 197 5.10 6.13 12.12
C ALA A 197 3.68 5.69 11.79
N HIS A 198 3.41 5.50 10.50
CA HIS A 198 2.20 4.86 10.03
C HIS A 198 2.23 3.35 10.26
N ILE A 199 1.09 2.69 10.37
CA ILE A 199 1.02 1.22 10.41
C ILE A 199 0.31 0.75 9.15
N LYS A 200 0.96 -0.16 8.43
CA LYS A 200 0.50 -0.71 7.17
C LYS A 200 0.60 -2.22 7.16
N SER A 201 -0.32 -2.86 6.45
CA SER A 201 -0.19 -4.25 6.04
C SER A 201 0.48 -4.29 4.67
N ILE A 202 1.55 -5.06 4.56
CA ILE A 202 2.39 -5.17 3.35
C ILE A 202 2.75 -6.63 3.07
N PRO A 203 3.00 -7.03 1.81
CA PRO A 203 3.45 -8.38 1.48
C PRO A 203 4.68 -8.80 2.29
N GLN A 204 4.72 -10.05 2.71
CA GLN A 204 5.86 -10.61 3.42
C GLN A 204 7.13 -10.53 2.55
N GLN A 205 8.22 -10.06 3.14
CA GLN A 205 9.53 -10.09 2.49
C GLN A 205 10.29 -11.34 2.97
N TYR A 206 10.58 -12.24 2.03
CA TYR A 206 11.40 -13.43 2.24
C TYR A 206 12.89 -13.11 2.36
#